data_AF-A0A496Q9E4-F1
#
_entry.id   AF-A0A496Q9E4-F1
#
_cell.length_a   1.000
_cell.length_b   1.000
_cell.length_c   1.000
_cell.angle_alpha   90.00
_cell.angle_beta   90.00
_cell.angle_gamma   90.00
#
_symmetry.space_group_name_H-M   'P 1'
#
loop_
_entity.id
_entity.type
_entity.pdbx_description
1 polymer ?
#
loop_
_entity_poly.entity_id
_entity_poly.type
_entity_poly.pdbx_seq_one_letter_code
_entity_poly.pdbx_strand_id
1 'polypeptide(L)'
;MRQRILEIVQQSAEAAKQGREYLIVDGARMRRSIPLRRRNNCAGFIVAVYEAALGLVPGCWAFHVGPAQAMEKRLKWAGKEIPAEKRQPGDLVFFRRGDQCHVAIYMGRDDRGGDLIGHANRGHVCIQPMGALQYFASGWYRVVPA
;
A
#
# COMPACT_ATOMS: atom_id res chain seq x y z
N MET A 1 1.09 6.72 13.76
CA MET A 1 0.31 6.50 12.52
C MET A 1 0.97 5.50 11.57
N ARG A 2 2.24 5.71 11.16
CA ARG A 2 3.00 4.77 10.31
C ARG A 2 2.98 3.33 10.83
N GLN A 3 3.21 3.16 12.14
CA GLN A 3 3.18 1.84 12.77
C GLN A 3 1.88 1.08 12.52
N ARG A 4 0.73 1.77 12.64
CA ARG A 4 -0.58 1.16 12.39
C ARG A 4 -0.77 0.73 10.92
N ILE A 5 -0.26 1.52 9.98
CA ILE A 5 -0.27 1.14 8.55
C ILE A 5 0.50 -0.17 8.36
N LEU A 6 1.71 -0.26 8.91
CA LEU A 6 2.56 -1.45 8.79
C LEU A 6 1.92 -2.68 9.43
N GLU A 7 1.35 -2.53 10.62
CA GLU A 7 0.62 -3.61 11.31
C GLU A 7 -0.53 -4.16 10.47
N ILE A 8 -1.35 -3.27 9.89
CA ILE A 8 -2.47 -3.69 9.05
C ILE A 8 -1.97 -4.45 7.83
N VAL A 9 -0.89 -3.99 7.19
CA VAL A 9 -0.29 -4.68 6.05
C VAL A 9 0.24 -6.06 6.44
N GLN A 10 0.94 -6.16 7.58
CA GLN A 10 1.46 -7.42 8.12
C GLN A 10 0.31 -8.40 8.42
N GLN A 11 -0.72 -7.96 9.13
CA GLN A 11 -1.90 -8.76 9.42
C GLN A 11 -2.64 -9.19 8.15
N SER A 12 -2.71 -8.30 7.15
CA SER A 12 -3.35 -8.59 5.87
C SER A 12 -2.61 -9.68 5.11
N ALA A 13 -1.28 -9.60 5.04
CA ALA A 13 -0.44 -10.61 4.40
C ALA A 13 -0.52 -11.96 5.13
N GLU A 14 -0.51 -11.96 6.45
CA GLU A 14 -0.62 -13.18 7.25
C GLU A 14 -2.00 -13.84 7.12
N ALA A 15 -3.06 -13.05 7.21
CA ALA A 15 -4.43 -13.52 6.96
C ALA A 15 -4.59 -14.09 5.54
N ALA A 16 -3.97 -13.47 4.53
CA ALA A 16 -4.01 -13.96 3.16
C ALA A 16 -3.29 -15.31 3.00
N LYS A 17 -2.14 -15.51 3.66
CA LYS A 17 -1.43 -16.81 3.72
C LYS A 17 -2.28 -17.91 4.33
N GLN A 18 -3.08 -17.57 5.34
CA GLN A 18 -4.03 -18.47 6.00
C GLN A 18 -5.30 -18.75 5.17
N GLY A 19 -5.38 -18.27 3.93
CA GLY A 19 -6.54 -18.51 3.07
C GLY A 19 -7.73 -17.58 3.31
N ARG A 20 -7.62 -16.59 4.21
CA ARG A 20 -8.72 -15.67 4.50
C ARG A 20 -9.01 -14.77 3.30
N GLU A 21 -10.29 -14.47 3.09
CA GLU A 21 -10.74 -13.55 2.05
C GLU A 21 -10.71 -12.09 2.50
N TYR A 22 -10.88 -11.86 3.81
CA TYR A 22 -10.94 -10.53 4.42
C TYR A 22 -10.10 -10.48 5.70
N LEU A 23 -9.48 -9.34 5.95
CA LEU A 23 -8.98 -8.97 7.28
C LEU A 23 -10.02 -8.06 7.93
N ILE A 24 -10.41 -8.39 9.16
CA ILE A 24 -11.25 -7.51 9.96
C ILE A 24 -10.36 -6.68 10.87
N VAL A 25 -10.37 -5.36 10.68
CA VAL A 25 -9.59 -4.40 11.47
C VAL A 25 -10.54 -3.55 12.29
N ASP A 26 -10.36 -3.53 13.60
CA ASP A 26 -11.01 -2.55 14.44
C ASP A 26 -10.31 -1.20 14.22
N GLY A 27 -11.01 -0.30 13.52
CA GLY A 27 -10.60 1.09 13.38
C GLY A 27 -11.05 1.91 14.58
N ALA A 28 -10.41 3.04 14.82
CA ALA A 28 -10.70 3.94 15.94
C ALA A 28 -12.18 4.41 16.01
N ARG A 29 -12.95 4.30 14.92
CA ARG A 29 -14.37 4.69 14.85
C ARG A 29 -15.31 3.60 14.32
N MET A 30 -14.80 2.58 13.64
CA MET A 30 -15.63 1.52 13.04
C MET A 30 -14.81 0.27 12.72
N ARG A 31 -15.46 -0.89 12.78
CA ARG A 31 -14.93 -2.17 12.29
C ARG A 31 -14.88 -2.17 10.76
N ARG A 32 -13.81 -2.69 10.16
CA ARG A 32 -13.60 -2.68 8.71
C ARG A 32 -13.17 -4.02 8.16
N SER A 33 -13.65 -4.34 6.96
CA SER A 33 -13.18 -5.46 6.17
C SER A 33 -12.23 -4.96 5.08
N ILE A 34 -11.00 -5.47 5.10
CA ILE A 34 -10.02 -5.25 4.04
C ILE A 34 -10.01 -6.50 3.15
N PRO A 35 -10.40 -6.39 1.87
CA PRO A 35 -10.38 -7.53 0.96
C PRO A 35 -8.93 -7.96 0.68
N LEU A 36 -8.64 -9.23 0.96
CA LEU A 36 -7.32 -9.83 0.81
C LEU A 36 -7.16 -10.55 -0.51
N ARG A 37 -8.26 -11.03 -1.09
CA ARG A 37 -8.27 -11.83 -2.32
C ARG A 37 -9.11 -11.17 -3.41
N ARG A 38 -8.54 -10.15 -4.05
CA ARG A 38 -9.18 -9.46 -5.18
C ARG A 38 -8.18 -9.16 -6.29
N ARG A 39 -8.44 -9.66 -7.49
CA ARG A 39 -7.59 -9.37 -8.67
C ARG A 39 -7.58 -7.87 -8.97
N ASN A 40 -6.44 -7.37 -9.44
CA ASN A 40 -6.24 -5.98 -9.89
C ASN A 40 -6.61 -4.90 -8.85
N ASN A 41 -6.39 -5.17 -7.56
CA ASN A 41 -6.84 -4.31 -6.46
C ASN A 41 -5.70 -3.62 -5.69
N CYS A 42 -4.54 -3.36 -6.30
CA CYS A 42 -3.41 -2.75 -5.59
C CYS A 42 -3.78 -1.38 -4.99
N ALA A 43 -4.34 -0.48 -5.79
CA ALA A 43 -4.80 0.83 -5.33
C ALA A 43 -5.91 0.73 -4.28
N GLY A 44 -6.89 -0.16 -4.47
CA GLY A 44 -7.97 -0.37 -3.51
C GLY A 44 -7.47 -0.93 -2.18
N PHE A 45 -6.45 -1.78 -2.19
CA PHE A 45 -5.77 -2.22 -0.97
C PHE A 45 -5.08 -1.06 -0.25
N ILE A 46 -4.39 -0.18 -0.97
CA ILE A 46 -3.79 1.03 -0.35
C ILE A 46 -4.86 1.89 0.32
N VAL A 47 -5.95 2.18 -0.39
CA VAL A 47 -7.07 2.98 0.14
C VAL A 47 -7.59 2.35 1.43
N ALA A 48 -7.88 1.04 1.42
CA ALA A 48 -8.41 0.34 2.58
C ALA A 48 -7.46 0.38 3.80
N VAL A 49 -6.16 0.18 3.58
CA VAL A 49 -5.15 0.27 4.65
C VAL A 49 -5.08 1.68 5.22
N TYR A 50 -5.00 2.69 4.37
CA TYR A 50 -4.85 4.08 4.80
C TYR A 50 -6.10 4.61 5.50
N GLU A 51 -7.28 4.33 4.96
CA GLU A 51 -8.52 4.68 5.62
C GLU A 51 -8.57 4.04 6.99
N ALA A 52 -8.29 2.72 7.09
CA ALA A 52 -8.34 1.97 8.35
C ALA A 52 -7.35 2.52 9.38
N ALA A 53 -6.10 2.77 8.98
CA ALA A 53 -5.08 3.32 9.86
C ALA A 53 -5.43 4.72 10.35
N LEU A 54 -5.98 5.57 9.48
CA LEU A 54 -6.32 6.97 9.77
C LEU A 54 -7.71 7.13 10.41
N GLY A 55 -8.50 6.07 10.55
CA GLY A 55 -9.87 6.14 11.06
C GLY A 55 -10.86 6.92 10.17
N LEU A 56 -10.56 7.03 8.86
CA LEU A 56 -11.37 7.78 7.89
C LEU A 56 -12.59 7.01 7.42
N VAL A 57 -13.72 7.67 7.17
CA VAL A 57 -14.89 7.00 6.56
C VAL A 57 -14.50 6.38 5.20
N PRO A 58 -15.01 5.19 4.84
CA PRO A 58 -14.73 4.57 3.55
C PRO A 58 -15.02 5.51 2.38
N GLY A 59 -14.06 5.64 1.48
CA GLY A 59 -14.15 6.55 0.35
C GLY A 59 -13.58 7.94 0.60
N CYS A 60 -13.29 8.31 1.84
CA CYS A 60 -12.89 9.68 2.21
C CYS A 60 -11.37 9.89 2.26
N TRP A 61 -10.54 8.90 1.94
CA TRP A 61 -9.11 9.18 1.79
C TRP A 61 -8.86 10.07 0.57
N ALA A 62 -8.15 11.18 0.76
CA ALA A 62 -7.96 12.24 -0.25
C ALA A 62 -7.31 11.80 -1.57
N PHE A 63 -6.72 10.59 -1.59
CA PHE A 63 -6.06 10.00 -2.75
C PHE A 63 -6.82 8.78 -3.31
N HIS A 64 -8.06 8.57 -2.89
CA HIS A 64 -8.96 7.59 -3.47
C HIS A 64 -9.52 8.09 -4.81
N VAL A 65 -8.76 7.91 -5.88
CA VAL A 65 -9.08 8.46 -7.22
C VAL A 65 -9.10 7.39 -8.32
N GLY A 66 -9.26 6.12 -7.96
CA GLY A 66 -9.34 4.99 -8.89
C GLY A 66 -8.03 4.19 -9.01
N PRO A 67 -7.56 3.84 -10.22
CA PRO A 67 -6.42 2.95 -10.41
C PRO A 67 -5.09 3.59 -9.99
N ALA A 68 -4.05 2.76 -9.83
CA ALA A 68 -2.72 3.20 -9.36
C ALA A 68 -2.15 4.38 -10.17
N GLN A 69 -2.34 4.40 -11.49
CA GLN A 69 -1.87 5.50 -12.33
C GLN A 69 -2.54 6.85 -12.00
N ALA A 70 -3.84 6.85 -11.72
CA ALA A 70 -4.57 8.07 -11.34
C ALA A 70 -4.15 8.53 -9.93
N MET A 71 -3.94 7.58 -9.02
CA MET A 71 -3.44 7.85 -7.67
C MET A 71 -2.05 8.47 -7.69
N GLU A 72 -1.13 7.93 -8.50
CA GLU A 72 0.23 8.47 -8.69
C GLU A 72 0.18 9.93 -9.18
N LYS A 73 -0.62 10.19 -10.23
CA LYS A 73 -0.81 11.54 -10.78
C LYS A 73 -1.35 12.51 -9.73
N ARG A 74 -2.32 12.09 -8.92
CA ARG A 74 -2.91 12.92 -7.85
C ARG A 74 -1.89 13.23 -6.75
N LEU A 75 -1.10 12.24 -6.32
CA LEU A 75 -0.05 12.42 -5.31
C LEU A 75 1.05 13.37 -5.80
N LYS A 76 1.45 13.21 -7.07
CA LYS A 76 2.42 14.09 -7.71
C LYS A 76 1.92 15.54 -7.78
N TRP A 77 0.69 15.74 -8.23
CA TRP A 77 0.07 17.07 -8.28
C TRP A 77 -0.05 17.71 -6.89
N ALA A 78 -0.29 16.91 -5.86
CA ALA A 78 -0.35 17.36 -4.46
C ALA A 78 1.03 17.56 -3.80
N GLY A 79 2.14 17.49 -4.56
CA GLY A 79 3.50 17.72 -4.05
C GLY A 79 3.96 16.67 -3.03
N LYS A 80 3.46 15.43 -3.11
CA LYS A 80 3.78 14.35 -2.16
C LYS A 80 4.96 13.49 -2.57
N GLU A 81 5.52 13.74 -3.76
CA GLU A 81 6.69 13.02 -4.27
C GLU A 81 7.91 13.28 -3.36
N ILE A 82 8.63 12.21 -3.04
CA ILE A 82 9.85 12.27 -2.24
C ILE A 82 11.00 11.60 -3.00
N PRO A 83 12.26 12.02 -2.75
CA PRO A 83 13.42 11.28 -3.22
C PRO A 83 13.47 9.87 -2.59
N ALA A 84 13.94 8.89 -3.36
CA ALA A 84 13.96 7.48 -2.95
C ALA A 84 14.82 7.24 -1.69
N GLU A 85 15.89 8.01 -1.50
CA GLU A 85 16.77 7.99 -0.33
C GLU A 85 16.09 8.48 0.95
N LYS A 86 15.01 9.25 0.83
CA LYS A 86 14.22 9.73 1.98
C LYS A 86 13.08 8.79 2.35
N ARG A 87 12.91 7.66 1.64
CA ARG A 87 11.84 6.70 1.89
C ARG A 87 11.87 6.20 3.33
N GLN A 88 10.68 6.02 3.90
CA GLN A 88 10.48 5.50 5.25
C GLN A 88 9.31 4.53 5.24
N PRO A 89 9.30 3.51 6.14
CA PRO A 89 8.18 2.59 6.26
C PRO A 89 6.83 3.31 6.34
N GLY A 90 5.88 2.83 5.57
CA GLY A 90 4.58 3.44 5.35
C GLY A 90 4.50 4.27 4.07
N ASP A 91 5.60 4.83 3.56
CA ASP A 91 5.58 5.58 2.29
C ASP A 91 5.14 4.69 1.12
N LEU A 92 4.59 5.29 0.08
CA LEU A 92 4.13 4.60 -1.12
C LEU A 92 5.24 4.52 -2.16
N VAL A 93 5.30 3.41 -2.87
CA VAL A 93 6.12 3.24 -4.07
C VAL A 93 5.24 2.81 -5.22
N PHE A 94 5.38 3.50 -6.35
CA PHE A 94 4.71 3.16 -7.60
C PHE A 94 5.67 2.49 -8.54
N PHE A 95 5.13 1.61 -9.37
CA PHE A 95 5.89 0.86 -10.37
C PHE A 95 5.23 0.95 -11.73
N ARG A 96 6.03 0.84 -12.79
CA ARG A 96 5.56 0.80 -14.17
C ARG A 96 6.19 -0.34 -14.97
N ARG A 97 5.44 -0.87 -15.93
CA ARG A 97 5.87 -1.81 -16.98
C ARG A 97 4.96 -1.64 -18.19
N GLY A 98 5.44 -0.91 -19.21
CA GLY A 98 4.56 -0.44 -20.29
C GLY A 98 3.41 0.38 -19.72
N ASP A 99 2.17 0.06 -20.11
CA ASP A 99 0.96 0.73 -19.64
C ASP A 99 0.46 0.25 -18.27
N GLN A 100 1.09 -0.78 -17.69
CA GLN A 100 0.71 -1.27 -16.36
C GLN A 100 1.33 -0.42 -15.26
N CYS A 101 0.51 0.04 -14.33
CA CYS A 101 0.92 0.74 -13.12
C CYS A 101 0.53 -0.07 -11.89
N HIS A 102 1.45 -0.19 -10.94
CA HIS A 102 1.25 -0.88 -9.67
C HIS A 102 1.66 0.02 -8.50
N VAL A 103 1.08 -0.21 -7.33
CA VAL A 103 1.42 0.54 -6.12
C VAL A 103 1.60 -0.43 -4.94
N ALA A 104 2.54 -0.10 -4.07
CA ALA A 104 2.79 -0.82 -2.83
C ALA A 104 3.09 0.14 -1.68
N ILE A 105 2.98 -0.36 -0.45
CA ILE A 105 3.45 0.29 0.77
C ILE A 105 4.85 -0.22 1.07
N TYR A 106 5.78 0.69 1.33
CA TYR A 106 7.13 0.34 1.75
C TYR A 106 7.14 -0.15 3.20
N MET A 107 7.71 -1.32 3.42
CA MET A 107 7.73 -2.01 4.72
C MET A 107 9.07 -1.88 5.45
N GLY A 108 10.05 -1.19 4.86
CA GLY A 108 11.41 -1.11 5.38
C GLY A 108 12.36 -2.06 4.66
N ARG A 109 13.47 -2.39 5.30
CA ARG A 109 14.47 -3.32 4.75
C ARG A 109 14.46 -4.64 5.51
N ASP A 110 14.78 -5.72 4.83
CA ASP A 110 15.13 -7.00 5.47
C ASP A 110 16.56 -6.95 6.06
N ASP A 111 16.93 -8.02 6.76
CA ASP A 111 18.25 -8.16 7.41
C ASP A 111 19.43 -8.15 6.41
N ARG A 112 19.15 -8.33 5.12
CA ARG A 112 20.13 -8.29 4.02
C ARG A 112 20.18 -6.91 3.34
N GLY A 113 19.42 -5.94 3.85
CA GLY A 113 19.33 -4.59 3.30
C GLY A 113 18.42 -4.47 2.08
N GLY A 114 17.68 -5.52 1.71
CA GLY A 114 16.72 -5.52 0.62
C GLY A 114 15.43 -4.80 1.00
N ASP A 115 14.94 -3.92 0.13
CA ASP A 115 13.67 -3.22 0.36
C ASP A 115 12.49 -4.18 0.32
N LEU A 116 11.60 -4.13 1.32
CA LEU A 116 10.37 -4.90 1.42
C LEU A 116 9.16 -4.03 1.07
N ILE A 117 8.18 -4.63 0.40
CA ILE A 117 6.92 -3.98 0.04
C ILE A 117 5.72 -4.85 0.38
N GLY A 118 4.63 -4.21 0.81
CA GLY A 118 3.33 -4.83 1.03
C GLY A 118 2.34 -4.35 -0.02
N HIS A 119 1.70 -5.29 -0.72
CA HIS A 119 0.78 -4.97 -1.81
C HIS A 119 -0.24 -6.09 -2.07
N ALA A 120 -1.30 -5.76 -2.81
CA ALA A 120 -2.16 -6.77 -3.41
C ALA A 120 -1.64 -7.12 -4.81
N ASN A 121 -1.14 -8.35 -5.00
CA ASN A 121 -0.56 -8.82 -6.25
C ASN A 121 -1.23 -10.14 -6.69
N ARG A 122 -1.50 -10.28 -7.99
CA ARG A 122 -2.12 -11.48 -8.60
C ARG A 122 -3.31 -12.06 -7.81
N GLY A 123 -4.10 -11.19 -7.18
CA GLY A 123 -5.29 -11.60 -6.44
C GLY A 123 -5.08 -12.02 -4.99
N HIS A 124 -3.93 -11.74 -4.37
CA HIS A 124 -3.75 -11.89 -2.92
C HIS A 124 -2.86 -10.77 -2.35
N VAL A 125 -3.05 -10.42 -1.08
CA VAL A 125 -2.13 -9.51 -0.35
C VAL A 125 -0.90 -10.28 0.11
N CYS A 126 0.28 -9.71 -0.12
CA CYS A 126 1.55 -10.28 0.33
C CYS A 126 2.57 -9.19 0.69
N ILE A 127 3.61 -9.62 1.42
CA ILE A 127 4.84 -8.86 1.63
C ILE A 127 5.96 -9.64 0.95
N GLN A 128 6.77 -8.95 0.15
CA GLN A 128 7.89 -9.54 -0.57
C GLN A 128 9.01 -8.53 -0.81
N PRO A 129 10.23 -8.98 -1.14
CA PRO A 129 11.29 -8.10 -1.62
C PRO A 129 10.82 -7.31 -2.85
N MET A 130 11.13 -6.02 -2.87
CA MET A 130 10.81 -5.13 -3.99
C MET A 130 11.42 -5.63 -5.29
N GLY A 131 12.65 -6.15 -5.24
CA GLY A 131 13.34 -6.74 -6.40
C GLY A 131 12.68 -7.99 -6.98
N ALA A 132 11.73 -8.62 -6.28
CA ALA A 132 10.93 -9.72 -6.85
C ALA A 132 9.88 -9.23 -7.87
N LEU A 133 9.58 -7.93 -7.90
CA LEU A 133 8.77 -7.34 -8.96
C LEU A 133 9.60 -7.10 -10.22
N GLN A 134 9.16 -7.63 -11.35
CA GLN A 134 9.71 -7.31 -12.68
C GLN A 134 9.24 -5.94 -13.20
N TYR A 135 9.12 -4.95 -12.33
CA TYR A 135 8.69 -3.59 -12.64
C TYR A 135 9.76 -2.62 -12.14
N PHE A 136 9.93 -1.49 -12.82
CA PHE A 136 10.78 -0.41 -12.32
C PHE A 136 9.97 0.51 -11.42
N ALA A 137 10.59 1.04 -10.36
CA ALA A 137 9.96 2.04 -9.52
C ALA A 137 9.82 3.36 -10.32
N SER A 138 8.60 3.90 -10.40
CA SER A 138 8.30 5.15 -11.10
C SER A 138 8.29 6.37 -10.18
N GLY A 139 8.10 6.19 -8.88
CA GLY A 139 8.11 7.29 -7.90
C GLY A 139 7.85 6.83 -6.48
N TRP A 140 8.29 7.65 -5.53
CA TRP A 140 8.08 7.47 -4.09
C TRP A 140 7.26 8.62 -3.54
N TYR A 141 6.31 8.33 -2.65
CA TYR A 141 5.36 9.33 -2.16
C TYR A 141 5.09 9.21 -0.66
N ARG A 142 5.03 10.36 0.02
CA ARG A 142 4.74 10.45 1.44
C ARG A 142 3.36 11.07 1.67
N VAL A 143 2.48 10.29 2.29
CA VAL A 143 1.08 10.68 2.55
C VAL A 143 0.78 10.93 4.02
N VAL A 144 1.62 10.42 4.93
CA VAL A 144 1.58 10.73 6.36
C VAL A 144 2.85 11.49 6.75
N PRO A 145 2.78 12.49 7.64
CA PRO A 145 3.97 13.16 8.18
C PRO A 145 4.98 12.14 8.74
N ALA A 146 6.24 12.57 8.80
CA ALA A 146 7.29 11.81 9.47
C ALA A 146 6.93 11.60 10.95
#